data_AF-A0A4Q0AXP1-F1
#
_entry.id   AF-A0A4Q0AXP1-F1
#
_cell.length_a   1.000
_cell.length_b   1.000
_cell.length_c   1.000
_cell.angle_alpha   90.00
_cell.angle_beta   90.00
_cell.angle_gamma   90.00
#
_symmetry.space_group_name_H-M   'P 1'
#
loop_
_entity.id
_entity.type
_entity.pdbx_description
1 polymer ?
#
loop_
_entity_poly.entity_id
_entity_poly.type
_entity_poly.pdbx_seq_one_letter_code
_entity_poly.pdbx_strand_id
1 'polypeptide(L)'
;MGRGGGWLYNILPRSTIQWFFVPNSIGWYAQGINPDGTVGNYRGNLSGAGIGLFGITHHFNKNVSIKLWEQFVENIFNTSLAEFNYMPETIQQKPVFFTGIRFMMAVIKIKIKPICRKAM
;
A
#
# COMPACT_ATOMS: atom_id res chain seq x y z
N MET A 1 12.22 -12.38 -15.73
CA MET A 1 11.75 -12.29 -14.33
C MET A 1 12.10 -10.91 -13.81
N GLY A 2 11.10 -10.09 -13.50
CA GLY A 2 11.30 -8.74 -12.96
C GLY A 2 11.35 -8.76 -11.44
N ARG A 3 12.29 -8.03 -10.85
CA ARG A 3 12.36 -7.78 -9.41
C ARG A 3 12.56 -6.28 -9.22
N GLY A 4 11.91 -5.72 -8.23
CA GLY A 4 11.99 -4.30 -7.94
C GLY A 4 11.75 -4.07 -6.46
N GLY A 5 12.36 -3.03 -5.94
CA GLY A 5 12.14 -2.61 -4.57
C GLY A 5 12.70 -1.22 -4.36
N GLY A 6 12.30 -0.58 -3.27
CA GLY A 6 12.72 0.77 -2.96
C GLY A 6 12.32 1.18 -1.55
N TRP A 7 12.98 2.22 -1.07
CA TRP A 7 12.67 2.87 0.20
C TRP A 7 12.19 4.29 -0.06
N LEU A 8 10.97 4.59 0.35
CA LEU A 8 10.34 5.90 0.20
C LEU A 8 10.24 6.56 1.58
N TYR A 9 10.81 7.74 1.74
CA TYR A 9 10.79 8.47 3.02
C TYR A 9 9.94 9.75 2.96
N ASN A 10 9.78 10.33 1.77
CA ASN A 10 8.92 11.49 1.52
C ASN A 10 7.94 11.19 0.39
N ILE A 11 6.72 11.72 0.52
CA ILE A 11 5.66 11.61 -0.47
C ILE A 11 5.02 12.99 -0.65
N LEU A 12 4.65 13.31 -1.89
CA LEU A 12 3.76 14.42 -2.22
C LEU A 12 2.34 13.85 -2.37
N PRO A 13 1.45 14.04 -1.38
CA PRO A 13 0.04 13.74 -1.56
C PRO A 13 -0.49 14.46 -2.80
N ARG A 14 -1.37 13.79 -3.56
CA ARG A 14 -2.00 14.38 -4.74
C ARG A 14 -2.58 15.76 -4.40
N SER A 15 -2.42 16.74 -5.29
CA SER A 15 -2.90 18.11 -5.07
C SER A 15 -2.21 18.89 -3.94
N THR A 16 -1.02 18.47 -3.49
CA THR A 16 -0.14 19.26 -2.61
C THR A 16 1.16 19.62 -3.33
N ILE A 17 1.76 20.76 -2.97
CA ILE A 17 3.01 21.26 -3.55
C ILE A 17 4.22 20.96 -2.61
N GLN A 18 3.95 20.47 -1.40
CA GLN A 18 4.95 20.26 -0.34
C GLN A 18 5.21 18.77 -0.09
N TRP A 19 6.48 18.41 0.07
CA TRP A 19 6.88 17.06 0.46
C TRP A 19 6.55 16.81 1.93
N PHE A 20 5.84 15.72 2.19
CA PHE A 20 5.55 15.26 3.55
C PHE A 20 6.35 14.00 3.83
N PHE A 21 6.91 13.92 5.04
CA PHE A 21 7.43 12.66 5.55
C PHE A 21 6.30 11.64 5.62
N VAL A 22 6.57 10.39 5.24
CA VAL A 22 5.56 9.31 5.12
C VAL A 22 4.53 9.28 6.24
N PRO A 23 4.89 9.22 7.54
CA PRO A 23 3.90 9.17 8.63
C PRO A 23 3.04 10.44 8.72
N ASN A 24 3.57 11.61 8.33
CA ASN A 24 2.85 12.90 8.34
C ASN A 24 1.92 13.07 7.14
N SER A 25 2.16 12.33 6.05
CA SER A 25 1.29 12.31 4.88
C SER A 25 -0.03 11.57 5.14
N ILE A 26 -0.03 10.63 6.08
CA ILE A 26 -1.20 9.82 6.45
C ILE A 26 -2.10 10.64 7.38
N GLY A 27 -3.40 10.63 7.11
CA GLY A 27 -4.37 11.50 7.80
C GLY A 27 -4.37 12.95 7.29
N TRP A 28 -3.68 13.24 6.18
CA TRP A 28 -3.88 14.52 5.46
C TRP A 28 -5.31 14.64 4.93
N TYR A 29 -5.87 13.52 4.46
CA TYR A 29 -7.28 13.34 4.14
C TYR A 29 -8.06 12.75 5.33
N ALA A 30 -9.37 12.54 5.17
CA ALA A 30 -10.27 12.07 6.23
C ALA A 30 -9.70 10.88 7.01
N GLN A 31 -9.66 11.01 8.33
CA GLN A 31 -8.95 10.08 9.22
C GLN A 31 -9.82 8.91 9.73
N GLY A 32 -11.05 8.80 9.23
CA GLY A 32 -12.01 7.77 9.65
C GLY A 32 -12.49 7.94 11.10
N ILE A 33 -13.40 7.04 11.48
CA ILE A 33 -13.88 6.88 12.85
C ILE A 33 -13.48 5.49 13.35
N ASN A 34 -13.12 5.40 14.62
CA ASN A 34 -12.89 4.15 15.30
C ASN A 34 -14.23 3.42 15.53
N PRO A 35 -14.21 2.10 15.80
CA PRO A 35 -15.43 1.33 16.05
C PRO A 35 -16.26 1.82 17.25
N ASP A 36 -15.65 2.57 18.17
CA ASP A 36 -16.28 3.20 19.33
C ASP A 36 -16.90 4.58 19.02
N GLY A 37 -16.83 5.04 17.76
CA GLY A 37 -17.35 6.34 17.32
C GLY A 37 -16.40 7.52 17.54
N THR A 38 -15.21 7.30 18.12
CA THR A 38 -14.20 8.36 18.26
C THR A 38 -13.50 8.63 16.93
N VAL A 39 -13.03 9.87 16.72
CA VAL A 39 -12.28 10.22 15.49
C VAL A 39 -10.93 9.49 15.47
N GLY A 40 -10.59 8.85 14.36
CA GLY A 40 -9.29 8.23 14.15
C GLY A 40 -8.21 9.31 14.11
N ASN A 41 -7.55 9.59 15.23
CA ASN A 41 -6.63 10.73 15.35
C ASN A 41 -5.22 10.41 14.82
N TYR A 42 -5.11 9.91 13.59
CA TYR A 42 -3.85 9.44 13.01
C TYR A 42 -2.90 10.59 12.62
N ARG A 43 -3.42 11.75 12.22
CA ARG A 43 -2.66 12.88 11.72
C ARG A 43 -1.70 13.41 12.79
N GLY A 44 -0.41 13.40 12.49
CA GLY A 44 0.64 13.87 13.40
C GLY A 44 0.94 12.96 14.60
N ASN A 45 0.21 11.84 14.75
CA ASN A 45 0.42 10.87 15.82
C ASN A 45 1.07 9.55 15.34
N LEU A 46 1.31 9.43 14.04
CA LEU A 46 2.03 8.31 13.45
C LEU A 46 3.54 8.56 13.50
N SER A 47 4.32 7.48 13.65
CA SER A 47 5.78 7.53 13.64
C SER A 47 6.32 6.33 12.86
N GLY A 48 7.37 6.52 12.07
CA GLY A 48 8.03 5.52 11.24
C GLY A 48 9.03 6.20 10.30
N ALA A 49 10.02 5.48 9.77
CA ALA A 49 11.07 6.09 8.93
C ALA A 49 10.73 6.12 7.42
N GLY A 50 9.74 5.34 6.98
CA GLY A 50 9.35 5.30 5.56
C GLY A 50 8.51 4.10 5.16
N ILE A 51 8.41 3.91 3.85
CA ILE A 51 7.77 2.77 3.17
C ILE A 51 8.84 1.97 2.45
N GLY A 52 9.01 0.72 2.85
CA GLY A 52 9.71 -0.29 2.08
C GLY A 52 8.77 -0.92 1.07
N LEU A 53 9.18 -0.96 -0.20
CA LEU A 53 8.49 -1.67 -1.26
C LEU A 53 9.40 -2.78 -1.77
N PHE A 54 8.82 -3.97 -1.97
CA PHE A 54 9.49 -5.08 -2.61
C PHE A 54 8.50 -5.81 -3.51
N GLY A 55 8.95 -6.20 -4.70
CA GLY A 55 8.11 -6.78 -5.72
C GLY A 55 8.86 -7.79 -6.57
N ILE A 56 8.18 -8.89 -6.86
CA ILE A 56 8.63 -9.93 -7.78
C ILE A 56 7.53 -10.13 -8.81
N THR A 57 7.90 -10.04 -10.07
CA THR A 57 7.01 -10.36 -11.20
C THR A 57 7.64 -11.45 -12.05
N HIS A 58 6.91 -12.53 -12.21
CA HIS A 58 7.33 -13.64 -13.06
C HIS A 58 6.28 -13.89 -14.14
N HIS A 59 6.73 -13.89 -15.40
CA HIS A 59 5.95 -14.28 -16.55
C HIS A 59 6.36 -15.71 -16.88
N PHE A 60 5.50 -16.68 -16.58
CA PHE A 60 5.78 -18.09 -16.86
C PHE A 60 5.73 -18.34 -18.37
N ASN A 61 4.68 -17.81 -19.00
CA ASN A 61 4.48 -17.80 -20.45
C ASN A 61 3.94 -16.42 -20.83
N LYS A 62 3.76 -16.17 -22.14
CA LYS A 62 3.09 -14.95 -22.61
C LYS A 62 1.65 -14.83 -22.11
N ASN A 63 1.06 -15.94 -21.67
CA ASN A 63 -0.31 -16.02 -21.18
C ASN A 63 -0.47 -15.97 -19.67
N VAL A 64 0.59 -16.21 -18.89
CA VAL A 64 0.47 -16.33 -17.43
C VAL A 64 1.49 -15.41 -16.78
N SER A 65 1.01 -14.49 -15.95
CA SER A 65 1.85 -13.63 -15.14
C SER A 65 1.45 -13.72 -13.68
N ILE A 66 2.45 -13.84 -12.81
CA ILE A 66 2.28 -13.75 -11.36
C ILE A 66 3.08 -12.56 -10.84
N LYS A 67 2.44 -11.75 -9.99
CA LYS A 67 3.08 -10.64 -9.29
C LYS A 67 2.89 -10.83 -7.79
N LEU A 68 3.97 -10.68 -7.05
CA LEU A 68 4.00 -10.65 -5.60
C LEU A 68 4.58 -9.31 -5.19
N TRP A 69 3.90 -8.59 -4.31
CA TRP A 69 4.32 -7.30 -3.80
C TRP A 69 4.17 -7.25 -2.29
N GLU A 70 5.15 -6.65 -1.63
CA GLU A 70 5.16 -6.37 -0.21
C GLU A 70 5.36 -4.86 -0.03
N GLN A 71 4.44 -4.22 0.69
CA GLN A 71 4.53 -2.84 1.12
C GLN A 71 4.60 -2.81 2.64
N PHE A 72 5.78 -2.51 3.16
CA PHE A 72 6.05 -2.38 4.58
C PHE A 72 6.11 -0.90 4.96
N VAL A 73 5.11 -0.41 5.69
CA VAL A 73 5.12 0.93 6.27
C VAL A 73 5.51 0.81 7.73
N GLU A 74 6.71 1.28 8.05
CA GLU A 74 7.29 1.06 9.37
C GLU A 74 6.39 1.59 10.49
N ASN A 75 6.06 0.73 11.46
CA ASN A 75 5.28 1.06 12.65
C ASN A 75 3.83 1.55 12.36
N ILE A 76 3.30 1.26 11.16
CA ILE A 76 1.92 1.58 10.77
C ILE A 76 1.19 0.34 10.22
N PHE A 77 1.65 -0.25 9.11
CA PHE A 77 1.03 -1.44 8.53
C PHE A 77 1.98 -2.18 7.59
N ASN A 78 1.67 -3.44 7.34
CA ASN A 78 2.28 -4.23 6.28
C ASN A 78 1.20 -4.73 5.32
N THR A 79 1.42 -4.64 4.01
CA THR A 79 0.47 -5.12 3.00
C THR A 79 1.17 -6.02 2.00
N SER A 80 0.66 -7.23 1.87
CA SER A 80 1.10 -8.23 0.89
C SER A 80 0.04 -8.34 -0.21
N LEU A 81 0.48 -8.32 -1.47
CA LEU A 81 -0.38 -8.46 -2.63
C LEU A 81 0.13 -9.58 -3.51
N ALA A 82 -0.78 -10.49 -3.87
CA ALA A 82 -0.55 -11.55 -4.84
C ALA A 82 -1.53 -11.40 -5.98
N GLU A 83 -1.03 -11.24 -7.20
CA GLU A 83 -1.83 -11.12 -8.41
C GLU A 83 -1.46 -12.23 -9.38
N PHE A 84 -2.49 -12.92 -9.86
CA PHE A 84 -2.41 -13.90 -10.93
C PHE A 84 -3.22 -13.37 -12.11
N ASN A 85 -2.57 -13.17 -13.26
CA ASN A 85 -3.27 -12.80 -14.50
C ASN A 85 -3.07 -13.87 -15.56
N TYR A 86 -4.16 -14.18 -16.26
CA TYR A 86 -4.16 -15.06 -17.43
C TYR A 86 -4.66 -14.30 -18.66
N MET A 87 -3.83 -14.26 -19.71
CA MET A 87 -4.06 -13.55 -20.97
C MET A 87 -3.81 -14.48 -22.17
N PRO A 88 -4.82 -15.17 -22.72
CA PRO A 88 -4.61 -16.03 -23.89
C PRO A 88 -4.17 -15.22 -25.14
N GLU A 89 -3.11 -15.67 -25.80
CA GLU A 89 -2.60 -15.12 -27.06
C GLU A 89 -3.42 -15.75 -28.17
N THR A 90 -4.11 -14.93 -28.98
CA THR A 90 -4.91 -15.43 -30.10
C THR A 90 -4.52 -14.72 -31.38
N ILE A 91 -4.37 -15.49 -32.46
CA ILE A 91 -4.01 -15.02 -33.81
C ILE A 91 -5.23 -14.50 -34.59
N GLN A 92 -6.48 -14.74 -34.17
CA GLN A 92 -7.69 -14.17 -34.81
C GLN A 92 -8.84 -13.87 -33.83
N GLN A 93 -9.19 -12.58 -33.76
CA GLN A 93 -10.43 -11.91 -33.32
C GLN A 93 -11.56 -12.80 -32.70
N LYS A 94 -11.39 -13.29 -31.48
CA LYS A 94 -12.45 -13.91 -30.65
C LYS A 94 -12.53 -13.24 -29.27
N PRO A 95 -13.70 -13.22 -28.60
CA PRO A 95 -13.95 -12.36 -27.44
C PRO A 95 -13.01 -12.67 -26.28
N VAL A 96 -12.44 -11.59 -25.73
CA VAL A 96 -11.38 -11.59 -24.72
C VAL A 96 -11.95 -11.93 -23.36
N PHE A 97 -11.76 -13.17 -22.90
CA PHE A 97 -11.85 -13.47 -21.47
C PHE A 97 -10.53 -13.07 -20.80
N PHE A 98 -10.45 -11.80 -20.39
CA PHE A 98 -9.44 -11.39 -19.43
C PHE A 98 -9.87 -11.93 -18.07
N THR A 99 -9.11 -12.86 -17.51
CA THR A 99 -9.35 -13.37 -16.15
C THR A 99 -8.09 -13.15 -15.33
N GLY A 100 -8.23 -12.25 -14.36
CA GLY A 100 -7.21 -11.95 -13.37
C GLY A 100 -7.81 -12.10 -11.98
N ILE A 101 -7.12 -12.79 -11.09
CA ILE A 101 -7.47 -12.90 -9.68
C ILE A 101 -6.41 -12.11 -8.92
N ARG A 102 -6.87 -11.13 -8.14
CA ARG A 102 -6.02 -10.34 -7.25
C ARG A 102 -6.41 -10.63 -5.81
N PHE A 103 -5.46 -11.14 -5.05
CA PHE A 103 -5.57 -11.30 -3.62
C PHE A 103 -4.72 -10.24 -2.93
N MET A 104 -5.32 -9.52 -1.98
CA MET A 104 -4.63 -8.51 -1.20
C MET A 104 -4.89 -8.81 0.28
N MET A 105 -3.81 -8.92 1.04
CA MET A 105 -3.86 -9.11 2.48
C MET A 105 -3.10 -7.99 3.15
N ALA A 106 -3.78 -7.25 4.02
CA ALA A 106 -3.18 -6.18 4.80
C ALA A 106 -3.21 -6.56 6.29
N VAL A 107 -2.07 -6.45 6.94
CA VAL A 107 -1.93 -6.57 8.40
C VAL A 107 -1.64 -5.17 8.94
N ILE A 108 -2.65 -4.58 9.57
CA ILE A 108 -2.57 -3.25 10.16
C ILE A 108 -1.97 -3.37 11.56
N LYS A 109 -0.90 -2.63 11.83
CA LYS A 109 -0.24 -2.61 13.14
C LYS A 109 0.03 -1.16 13.53
N ILE A 110 -1.06 -0.43 13.76
CA ILE A 110 -1.00 0.99 14.13
C ILE A 110 -0.61 1.07 15.61
N LYS A 111 0.62 1.52 15.87
CA LYS A 111 1.07 1.84 17.23
C LYS A 111 0.93 3.35 17.43
N ILE A 112 -0.24 3.78 17.88
CA ILE A 112 -0.50 5.19 18.20
C ILE A 112 0.37 5.57 19.41
N LYS A 113 1.16 6.64 19.30
CA LYS A 113 1.88 7.18 20.46
C LYS A 113 0.83 7.62 21.49
N PRO A 114 0.93 7.24 22.78
CA PRO A 114 0.00 7.76 23.78
C PRO A 114 0.11 9.28 23.79
N ILE A 115 -1.02 9.96 23.58
CA ILE A 115 -1.13 11.41 23.70
C ILE A 115 -0.80 11.74 25.15
N CYS A 116 0.42 12.23 25.40
CA CYS A 116 0.69 12.95 26.63
C CYS A 116 -0.17 14.21 26.59
N ARG A 117 -1.29 14.18 27.33
CA ARG A 117 -1.97 15.41 27.75
C ARG A 117 -0.91 16.23 28.48
N LYS A 118 -0.40 17.29 27.84
CA LYS A 118 0.13 18.41 28.62
C LYS A 118 -1.07 18.95 29.39
N ALA A 119 -1.14 18.59 30.67
CA ALA A 119 -1.97 19.29 31.63
C ALA A 119 -1.54 20.76 31.59
N MET A 120 -2.47 21.63 31.21
CA MET A 120 -2.40 23.06 31.46
C MET A 120 -3.28 23.33 32.67
#